data_AF-A0A7J2PLT2-F1
#
_entry.id   AF-A0A7J2PLT2-F1
#
_cell.length_a   1.000
_cell.length_b   1.000
_cell.length_c   1.000
_cell.angle_alpha   90.00
_cell.angle_beta   90.00
_cell.angle_gamma   90.00
#
_symmetry.space_group_name_H-M   'P 1'
#
loop_
_entity.id
_entity.type
_entity.pdbx_description
1 polymer ?
#
loop_
_entity_poly.entity_id
_entity_poly.type
_entity_poly.pdbx_seq_one_letter_code
_entity_poly.pdbx_strand_id
1 'polypeptide(L)'
;MPSCIVCHLQIEENSDVDFECDNGHHLHKKCLADWLLQSQNCPLCSDPYSQKVLDEFTDFMEAKEREKQLAIEEELRKESIKKMEKVTNNIVFLKYIEEVEKLIDEKNFEDAIEKLLDSYNERNFDDKNLKILFLLGKVNFVRRRFDLSINFLFKLVKLKFDYPDGFLYLGKSYEALGMKDKAEWAYNRMQQ
;
A
#
# COMPACT_ATOMS: atom_id res chain seq x y z
N MET A 1 35.86 21.59 -36.18
CA MET A 1 34.85 20.67 -35.63
C MET A 1 34.77 20.77 -34.11
N PRO A 2 33.89 21.66 -33.61
CA PRO A 2 33.59 21.73 -32.18
C PRO A 2 32.92 20.44 -31.69
N SER A 3 33.18 20.07 -30.44
CA SER A 3 32.56 18.93 -29.77
C SER A 3 31.55 19.41 -28.73
N CYS A 4 30.39 18.77 -28.66
CA CYS A 4 29.38 19.08 -27.64
C CYS A 4 29.91 18.76 -26.24
N ILE A 5 29.87 19.73 -25.33
CA ILE A 5 30.38 19.56 -23.96
C ILE A 5 29.54 18.58 -23.11
N VAL A 6 28.32 18.25 -23.52
CA VAL A 6 27.42 17.34 -22.79
C VAL A 6 27.55 15.89 -23.24
N CYS A 7 27.56 15.63 -24.56
CA CYS A 7 27.59 14.27 -25.09
C CYS A 7 28.95 13.87 -25.68
N HIS A 8 29.90 14.80 -25.80
CA HIS A 8 31.24 14.63 -26.37
C HIS A 8 31.26 14.19 -27.85
N LEU A 9 30.12 14.25 -28.54
CA LEU A 9 30.03 14.00 -29.98
C LEU A 9 30.32 15.26 -30.79
N GLN A 10 30.78 15.08 -32.03
CA GLN A 10 31.08 16.19 -32.94
C GLN A 10 29.80 16.93 -33.35
N ILE A 11 29.92 18.24 -33.53
CA ILE A 11 28.87 19.10 -34.06
C ILE A 11 29.17 19.33 -35.55
N GLU A 12 28.22 18.98 -36.42
CA GLU A 12 28.37 19.15 -37.87
C GLU A 12 28.26 20.64 -38.24
N GLU A 13 29.28 21.17 -38.94
CA GLU A 13 29.50 22.60 -39.25
C GLU A 13 28.42 23.25 -40.15
N ASN A 14 27.32 22.56 -40.47
CA ASN A 14 26.25 23.05 -41.35
C ASN A 14 24.84 22.63 -40.90
N SER A 15 24.68 22.24 -39.64
CA SER A 15 23.37 21.91 -39.08
C SER A 15 22.90 23.06 -38.18
N ASP A 16 21.62 23.45 -38.26
CA ASP A 16 20.93 24.44 -37.40
C ASP A 16 20.83 24.00 -35.93
N VAL A 17 21.88 23.38 -35.40
CA VAL A 17 21.89 22.57 -34.17
C VAL A 17 23.03 22.95 -33.23
N ASP A 18 23.90 23.91 -33.60
CA ASP A 18 24.99 24.40 -32.75
C ASP A 18 24.54 25.59 -31.88
N PHE A 19 24.74 25.46 -30.57
CA PHE A 19 24.55 26.52 -29.58
C PHE A 19 25.85 26.79 -28.84
N GLU A 20 26.20 28.05 -28.68
CA GLU A 20 27.42 28.48 -28.02
C GLU A 20 27.09 29.26 -26.74
N CYS A 21 27.77 28.93 -25.64
CA CYS A 21 27.79 29.75 -24.43
C CYS A 21 28.66 31.01 -24.66
N ASP A 22 28.43 32.09 -23.91
CA ASP A 22 29.23 33.33 -23.98
C ASP A 22 30.76 33.13 -23.80
N ASN A 23 31.17 31.98 -23.24
CA ASN A 23 32.58 31.58 -23.11
C ASN A 23 33.11 30.66 -24.23
N GLY A 24 32.34 30.43 -25.30
CA GLY A 24 32.78 29.62 -26.44
C GLY A 24 32.58 28.11 -26.28
N HIS A 25 31.68 27.68 -25.40
CA HIS A 25 31.39 26.25 -25.23
C HIS A 25 30.20 25.82 -26.09
N HIS A 26 30.42 24.84 -26.96
CA HIS A 26 29.44 24.40 -27.95
C HIS A 26 28.57 23.23 -27.47
N LEU A 27 27.30 23.21 -27.87
CA LEU A 27 26.29 22.21 -27.53
C LEU A 27 25.38 21.91 -28.71
N HIS A 28 24.94 20.65 -28.83
CA HIS A 28 23.80 20.32 -29.69
C HIS A 28 22.50 20.90 -29.08
N LYS A 29 21.58 21.39 -29.93
CA LYS A 29 20.24 21.85 -29.55
C LYS A 29 19.53 20.91 -28.56
N LYS A 30 19.56 19.61 -28.85
CA LYS A 30 18.95 18.57 -28.00
C LYS A 30 19.65 18.45 -26.64
N CYS A 31 20.98 18.46 -26.64
CA CYS A 31 21.77 18.38 -25.41
C CYS A 31 21.57 19.62 -24.52
N LEU A 32 21.47 20.80 -25.13
CA LEU A 32 21.14 22.02 -24.41
C LEU A 32 19.72 21.99 -23.85
N ALA A 33 18.73 21.57 -24.65
CA ALA A 33 17.35 21.44 -24.21
C ALA A 33 17.21 20.52 -22.98
N ASP A 34 17.85 19.35 -23.02
CA ASP A 34 17.83 18.39 -21.89
C ASP A 34 18.56 18.95 -20.66
N TRP A 35 19.66 19.69 -20.86
CA TRP A 35 20.43 20.31 -19.78
C TRP A 35 19.67 21.45 -19.10
N LEU A 36 19.00 22.30 -19.88
CA LEU A 36 18.21 23.43 -19.37
C LEU A 36 17.03 22.99 -18.47
N LEU A 37 16.60 21.73 -18.56
CA LEU A 37 15.64 21.14 -17.61
C LEU A 37 16.20 20.97 -16.20
N GLN A 38 17.53 21.04 -16.02
CA GLN A 38 18.23 20.84 -14.75
C GLN A 38 18.94 22.12 -14.28
N SER A 39 19.52 22.89 -15.20
CA SER A 39 20.28 24.11 -14.87
C SER A 39 20.30 25.09 -16.04
N GLN A 40 20.18 26.37 -15.73
CA GLN A 40 20.31 27.46 -16.71
C GLN A 40 21.77 27.92 -16.94
N ASN A 41 22.73 27.23 -16.33
CA ASN A 41 24.15 27.57 -16.39
C ASN A 41 24.91 26.57 -17.27
N CYS A 42 25.96 27.03 -17.93
CA CYS A 42 26.84 26.15 -18.71
C CYS A 42 27.46 25.07 -17.80
N PRO A 43 27.44 23.78 -18.20
CA PRO A 43 28.02 22.70 -17.39
C PRO A 43 29.53 22.80 -17.20
N LEU A 44 30.24 23.57 -18.05
CA LEU A 44 31.69 23.69 -17.98
C LEU A 44 32.16 24.92 -17.19
N CYS A 45 31.63 26.12 -17.50
CA CYS A 45 32.05 27.35 -16.84
C CYS A 45 31.09 27.83 -15.74
N SER A 46 29.92 27.22 -15.58
CA SER A 46 28.87 27.63 -14.63
C SER A 46 28.26 29.01 -14.87
N ASP A 47 28.61 29.68 -15.97
CA ASP A 47 28.00 30.96 -16.34
C ASP A 47 26.59 30.75 -16.94
N PRO A 48 25.65 31.65 -16.65
CA PRO A 48 24.28 31.55 -17.17
C PRO A 48 24.26 31.70 -18.70
N TYR A 49 23.38 30.94 -19.36
CA TYR A 49 23.12 31.16 -20.79
C TYR A 49 22.43 32.50 -21.02
N SER A 50 22.67 33.11 -22.19
CA SER A 50 22.06 34.39 -22.54
C SER A 50 20.52 34.29 -22.63
N GLN A 51 19.83 35.40 -22.33
CA GLN A 51 18.36 35.43 -22.32
C GLN A 51 17.74 34.99 -23.66
N LYS A 52 18.37 35.34 -24.79
CA LYS A 52 17.90 34.94 -26.12
C LYS A 52 17.86 33.42 -26.30
N VAL A 53 18.86 32.73 -25.75
CA VAL A 53 18.94 31.27 -25.80
C VAL A 53 17.85 30.68 -24.88
N LEU A 54 17.70 31.21 -23.67
CA LEU A 54 16.66 30.75 -22.73
C LEU A 54 15.24 30.94 -23.28
N ASP A 55 14.98 32.07 -23.96
CA ASP A 55 13.69 32.37 -24.57
C ASP A 55 13.32 31.34 -25.66
N GLU A 56 14.30 30.85 -26.44
CA GLU A 56 14.08 29.82 -27.47
C GLU A 56 13.61 28.48 -26.88
N PHE A 57 14.02 28.16 -25.64
CA PHE A 57 13.65 26.92 -24.97
C PHE A 57 12.57 27.09 -23.91
N THR A 58 12.04 28.29 -23.70
CA THR A 58 11.04 28.55 -22.63
C THR A 58 9.79 27.70 -22.83
N ASP A 59 9.21 27.68 -24.03
CA ASP A 59 8.03 26.86 -24.34
C ASP A 59 8.29 25.37 -24.13
N PHE A 60 9.50 24.89 -24.46
CA PHE A 60 9.92 23.50 -24.28
C PHE A 60 10.05 23.15 -22.80
N MET A 61 10.72 24.00 -22.02
CA MET A 61 10.90 23.80 -20.58
C MET A 61 9.55 23.82 -19.86
N GLU A 62 8.67 24.76 -20.18
CA GLU A 62 7.32 24.81 -19.63
C GLU A 62 6.48 23.59 -20.01
N ALA A 63 6.54 23.14 -21.27
CA ALA A 63 5.82 21.95 -21.71
C ALA A 63 6.31 20.70 -20.95
N LYS A 64 7.63 20.56 -20.76
CA LYS A 64 8.23 19.48 -19.97
C LYS A 64 7.86 19.55 -18.50
N GLU A 65 7.80 20.75 -17.93
CA GLU A 65 7.40 20.93 -16.53
C GLU A 65 5.91 20.61 -16.33
N ARG A 66 5.04 21.04 -17.25
CA ARG A 66 3.62 20.65 -17.26
C ARG A 66 3.44 19.14 -17.38
N GLU A 67 4.22 18.48 -18.24
CA GLU A 67 4.20 17.01 -18.38
C GLU A 67 4.57 16.32 -17.06
N LYS A 68 5.62 16.79 -16.37
CA LYS A 68 6.00 16.29 -15.03
C LYS A 68 4.89 16.51 -14.01
N GLN A 69 4.30 17.70 -13.98
CA GLN A 69 3.20 18.02 -13.05
C GLN A 69 1.98 17.13 -13.27
N LEU A 70 1.59 16.90 -14.52
CA LEU A 70 0.49 15.99 -14.87
C LEU A 70 0.79 14.54 -14.47
N ALA A 71 2.04 14.08 -14.63
CA ALA A 71 2.46 12.75 -14.19
C ALA A 71 2.35 12.60 -12.66
N ILE A 72 2.82 13.60 -11.90
CA ILE A 72 2.71 13.62 -10.44
C ILE A 72 1.24 13.65 -10.00
N GLU A 73 0.40 14.48 -10.62
CA GLU A 73 -1.03 14.55 -10.31
C GLU A 73 -1.73 13.21 -10.59
N GLU A 74 -1.41 12.55 -11.70
CA GLU A 74 -1.97 11.26 -12.05
C GLU A 74 -1.54 10.16 -11.06
N GLU A 75 -0.29 10.17 -10.60
CA GLU A 75 0.18 9.26 -9.56
C GLU A 75 -0.53 9.51 -8.22
N LEU A 76 -0.65 10.76 -7.78
CA LEU A 76 -1.38 11.13 -6.57
C LEU A 76 -2.85 10.73 -6.66
N ARG A 77 -3.48 10.91 -7.82
CA ARG A 77 -4.86 10.48 -8.08
C ARG A 77 -5.00 8.96 -7.94
N LYS A 78 -4.09 8.19 -8.54
CA LYS A 78 -4.05 6.72 -8.41
C LYS A 78 -3.87 6.27 -6.97
N GLU A 79 -2.98 6.91 -6.21
CA GLU A 79 -2.82 6.61 -4.79
C GLU A 79 -4.06 6.93 -3.98
N SER A 80 -4.71 8.06 -4.26
CA SER A 80 -5.95 8.46 -3.59
C SER A 80 -7.06 7.44 -3.84
N ILE A 81 -7.23 6.98 -5.08
CA ILE A 81 -8.19 5.92 -5.44
C ILE A 81 -7.89 4.63 -4.68
N LYS A 82 -6.64 4.16 -4.65
CA LYS A 82 -6.24 2.95 -3.90
C LYS A 82 -6.54 3.08 -2.39
N LYS A 83 -6.28 4.25 -1.81
CA LYS A 83 -6.60 4.52 -0.40
C LYS A 83 -8.12 4.48 -0.16
N MET A 84 -8.91 5.09 -1.03
CA MET A 84 -10.38 5.04 -0.95
C MET A 84 -10.92 3.62 -1.10
N GLU A 85 -10.41 2.83 -2.05
CA GLU A 85 -10.78 1.43 -2.21
C GLU A 85 -10.51 0.61 -0.93
N LYS A 86 -9.36 0.83 -0.29
CA LYS A 86 -9.03 0.18 0.99
C LYS A 86 -10.03 0.56 2.09
N VAL A 87 -10.41 1.83 2.19
CA VAL A 87 -11.41 2.31 3.16
C VAL A 87 -12.78 1.68 2.89
N THR A 88 -13.25 1.69 1.64
CA THR A 88 -14.52 1.08 1.24
C THR A 88 -14.54 -0.42 1.56
N ASN A 89 -13.46 -1.14 1.24
CA ASN A 89 -13.31 -2.57 1.55
C ASN A 89 -13.34 -2.87 3.05
N ASN A 90 -12.90 -1.93 3.89
CA ASN A 90 -12.99 -2.04 5.34
C ASN A 90 -14.42 -1.77 5.83
N ILE A 91 -15.10 -0.75 5.29
CA ILE A 91 -16.50 -0.44 5.63
C ILE A 91 -17.42 -1.62 5.30
N VAL A 92 -17.28 -2.20 4.10
CA VAL A 92 -18.06 -3.39 3.70
C VAL A 92 -17.84 -4.55 4.66
N PHE A 93 -16.59 -4.75 5.09
CA PHE A 93 -16.27 -5.81 6.05
C PHE A 93 -16.84 -5.51 7.44
N LEU A 94 -16.78 -4.27 7.92
CA LEU A 94 -17.38 -3.89 9.21
C LEU A 94 -18.89 -4.15 9.22
N LYS A 95 -19.61 -3.74 8.16
CA LYS A 95 -21.03 -4.02 8.02
C LYS A 95 -21.33 -5.52 8.01
N TYR A 96 -20.50 -6.30 7.32
CA TYR A 96 -20.60 -7.76 7.35
C TYR A 96 -20.48 -8.32 8.77
N ILE A 97 -19.55 -7.80 9.58
CA ILE A 97 -19.39 -8.21 10.99
C ILE A 97 -20.60 -7.82 11.82
N GLU A 98 -21.13 -6.61 11.67
CA GLU A 98 -22.35 -6.15 12.37
C GLU A 98 -23.54 -7.07 12.09
N GLU A 99 -23.71 -7.48 10.82
CA GLU A 99 -24.77 -8.42 10.44
C GLU A 99 -24.58 -9.80 11.10
N VAL A 100 -23.35 -10.30 11.19
CA VAL A 100 -23.05 -11.56 11.88
C VAL A 100 -23.31 -11.43 13.39
N GLU A 101 -22.90 -10.34 14.02
CA GLU A 101 -23.13 -10.11 15.44
C GLU A 101 -24.63 -10.02 15.76
N LYS A 102 -25.40 -9.35 14.90
CA LYS A 102 -26.86 -9.34 15.00
C LYS A 102 -27.46 -10.75 14.97
N LEU A 103 -27.01 -11.61 14.06
CA LEU A 103 -27.48 -13.01 14.00
C LEU A 103 -27.13 -13.78 15.28
N ILE A 104 -25.96 -13.54 15.87
CA ILE A 104 -25.55 -14.14 17.15
C ILE A 104 -26.48 -13.68 18.28
N ASP A 105 -26.80 -12.40 18.35
CA ASP A 105 -27.67 -11.81 19.37
C ASP A 105 -29.12 -12.33 19.24
N GLU A 106 -29.59 -12.52 18.01
CA GLU A 106 -30.88 -13.15 17.69
C GLU A 106 -30.87 -14.67 17.92
N LYS A 107 -29.73 -15.25 18.33
CA LYS A 107 -29.49 -16.69 18.52
C LYS A 107 -29.63 -17.52 17.24
N ASN A 108 -29.57 -16.87 16.09
CA ASN A 108 -29.55 -17.52 14.80
C ASN A 108 -28.13 -17.96 14.44
N PHE A 109 -27.63 -18.96 15.18
CA PHE A 109 -26.25 -19.39 15.10
C PHE A 109 -25.91 -20.14 13.80
N GLU A 110 -26.88 -20.78 13.16
CA GLU A 110 -26.66 -21.56 11.96
C GLU A 110 -26.37 -20.65 10.78
N ASP A 111 -27.23 -19.65 10.54
CA ASP A 111 -27.02 -18.63 9.51
C ASP A 111 -25.74 -17.83 9.76
N ALA A 112 -25.42 -17.52 11.02
CA ALA A 112 -24.17 -16.84 11.38
C ALA A 112 -22.94 -17.68 11.00
N ILE A 113 -22.95 -18.99 11.29
CA ILE A 113 -21.85 -19.91 10.97
C ILE A 113 -21.74 -20.10 9.46
N GLU A 114 -22.85 -20.32 8.75
CA GLU A 114 -22.87 -20.49 7.30
C GLU A 114 -22.25 -19.27 6.62
N LYS A 115 -22.73 -18.08 6.97
CA LYS A 115 -22.21 -16.82 6.43
C LYS A 115 -20.73 -16.60 6.71
N LEU A 116 -20.25 -17.03 7.89
CA LEU A 116 -18.83 -16.97 8.24
C LEU A 116 -17.98 -17.97 7.46
N LEU A 117 -18.48 -19.20 7.27
CA LEU A 117 -17.78 -20.23 6.51
C LEU A 117 -17.70 -19.90 5.02
N ASP A 118 -18.74 -19.32 4.44
CA ASP A 118 -18.75 -18.88 3.04
C ASP A 118 -17.68 -17.81 2.74
N SER A 119 -17.42 -16.94 3.71
CA SER A 119 -16.39 -15.90 3.58
C SER A 119 -15.00 -16.36 4.03
N TYR A 120 -14.90 -17.50 4.70
CA TYR A 120 -13.66 -17.99 5.29
C TYR A 120 -12.81 -18.71 4.23
N ASN A 121 -11.52 -18.37 4.17
CA ASN A 121 -10.58 -19.02 3.27
C ASN A 121 -9.39 -19.58 4.06
N GLU A 122 -9.26 -20.91 4.08
CA GLU A 122 -8.21 -21.59 4.85
C GLU A 122 -6.78 -21.25 4.43
N ARG A 123 -6.60 -20.74 3.20
CA ARG A 123 -5.28 -20.43 2.62
C ARG A 123 -4.91 -18.95 2.75
N ASN A 124 -5.83 -18.10 3.21
CA ASN A 124 -5.58 -16.68 3.42
C ASN A 124 -5.44 -16.41 4.93
N PHE A 125 -4.45 -15.62 5.33
CA PHE A 125 -4.18 -15.30 6.74
C PHE A 125 -4.18 -13.79 7.01
N ASP A 126 -4.92 -13.03 6.21
CA ASP A 126 -5.13 -11.60 6.44
C ASP A 126 -5.97 -11.31 7.71
N ASP A 127 -5.97 -10.05 8.14
CA ASP A 127 -6.70 -9.62 9.32
C ASP A 127 -8.20 -9.91 9.25
N LYS A 128 -8.78 -9.92 8.04
CA LYS A 128 -10.20 -10.24 7.84
C LYS A 128 -10.47 -11.71 8.16
N ASN A 129 -9.66 -12.61 7.61
CA ASN A 129 -9.80 -14.04 7.81
C ASN A 129 -9.51 -14.45 9.27
N LEU A 130 -8.56 -13.77 9.93
CA LEU A 130 -8.32 -13.95 11.37
C LEU A 130 -9.53 -13.53 12.21
N LYS A 131 -10.20 -12.42 11.84
CA LYS A 131 -11.43 -11.98 12.53
C LYS A 131 -12.61 -12.92 12.27
N ILE A 132 -12.72 -13.49 11.08
CA ILE A 132 -13.71 -14.54 10.77
C ILE A 132 -13.45 -15.79 11.62
N LEU A 133 -12.20 -16.25 11.72
CA LEU A 133 -11.82 -17.37 12.60
C LEU A 133 -12.20 -17.13 14.06
N PHE A 134 -11.94 -15.92 14.56
CA PHE A 134 -12.36 -15.53 15.90
C PHE A 134 -13.87 -15.62 16.08
N LEU A 135 -14.64 -15.06 15.14
CA LEU A 135 -16.10 -15.08 15.21
C LEU A 135 -16.67 -16.50 15.12
N LEU A 136 -16.13 -17.36 14.25
CA LEU A 136 -16.49 -18.78 14.21
C LEU A 136 -16.27 -19.44 15.57
N GLY A 137 -15.14 -19.16 16.22
CA GLY A 137 -14.85 -19.59 17.58
C GLY A 137 -15.87 -19.07 18.61
N LYS A 138 -16.17 -17.77 18.58
CA LYS A 138 -17.11 -17.10 19.48
C LYS A 138 -18.55 -17.62 19.32
N VAL A 139 -19.04 -17.78 18.10
CA VAL A 139 -20.41 -18.28 17.82
C VAL A 139 -20.56 -19.70 18.38
N ASN A 140 -19.58 -20.57 18.11
CA ASN A 140 -19.59 -21.94 18.64
C ASN A 140 -19.51 -21.97 20.17
N PHE A 141 -18.74 -21.07 20.78
CA PHE A 141 -18.70 -20.91 22.24
C PHE A 141 -20.09 -20.54 22.80
N VAL A 142 -20.74 -19.53 22.22
CA VAL A 142 -22.07 -19.07 22.66
C VAL A 142 -23.13 -20.16 22.47
N ARG A 143 -23.05 -20.94 21.39
CA ARG A 143 -23.91 -22.12 21.15
C ARG A 143 -23.57 -23.33 22.06
N ARG A 144 -22.57 -23.22 22.95
CA ARG A 144 -22.06 -24.29 23.83
C ARG A 144 -21.41 -25.46 23.09
N ARG A 145 -21.00 -25.27 21.84
CA ARG A 145 -20.17 -26.20 21.07
C ARG A 145 -18.70 -25.89 21.33
N PHE A 146 -18.26 -26.18 22.55
CA PHE A 146 -16.91 -25.88 23.02
C PHE A 146 -15.83 -26.65 22.24
N ASP A 147 -16.15 -27.84 21.75
CA ASP A 147 -15.33 -28.65 20.85
C ASP A 147 -14.94 -27.90 19.58
N LEU A 148 -15.93 -27.35 18.88
CA LEU A 148 -15.72 -26.58 17.65
C LEU A 148 -15.10 -25.23 17.94
N SER A 149 -15.49 -24.59 19.04
CA SER A 149 -14.90 -23.32 19.48
C SER A 149 -13.39 -23.45 19.66
N ILE A 150 -12.94 -24.48 20.38
CA ILE A 150 -11.52 -24.77 20.56
C ILE A 150 -10.82 -24.96 19.22
N ASN A 151 -11.42 -25.68 18.27
CA ASN A 151 -10.79 -25.92 16.96
C ASN A 151 -10.46 -24.59 16.24
N PHE A 152 -11.46 -23.72 16.08
CA PHE A 152 -11.27 -22.43 15.40
C PHE A 152 -10.36 -21.48 16.18
N LEU A 153 -10.53 -21.38 17.51
CA LEU A 153 -9.72 -20.49 18.34
C LEU A 153 -8.27 -20.96 18.46
N PHE A 154 -8.04 -22.27 18.51
CA PHE A 154 -6.70 -22.83 18.51
C PHE A 154 -5.99 -22.57 17.17
N LYS A 155 -6.73 -22.65 16.05
CA LYS A 155 -6.20 -22.25 14.73
C LYS A 155 -5.84 -20.76 14.72
N LEU A 156 -6.69 -19.90 15.29
CA LEU A 156 -6.44 -18.47 15.40
C LEU A 156 -5.15 -18.16 16.18
N VAL A 157 -5.01 -18.66 17.40
CA VAL A 157 -3.84 -18.33 18.26
C VAL A 157 -2.53 -18.93 17.76
N LYS A 158 -2.59 -19.98 16.93
CA LYS A 158 -1.43 -20.50 16.20
C LYS A 158 -0.94 -19.55 15.11
N LEU A 159 -1.86 -18.85 14.45
CA LEU A 159 -1.54 -17.91 13.38
C LEU A 159 -1.14 -16.54 13.94
N LYS A 160 -1.87 -16.05 14.93
CA LYS A 160 -1.62 -14.76 15.59
C LYS A 160 -1.54 -14.95 17.09
N PHE A 161 -0.30 -14.92 17.58
CA PHE A 161 0.02 -15.12 19.00
C PHE A 161 -0.39 -13.93 19.88
N ASP A 162 -0.61 -12.75 19.28
CA ASP A 162 -1.16 -11.57 19.96
C ASP A 162 -2.64 -11.40 19.60
N TYR A 163 -3.47 -12.25 20.19
CA TYR A 163 -4.93 -12.17 20.07
C TYR A 163 -5.58 -12.47 21.44
N PRO A 164 -5.60 -11.50 22.37
CA PRO A 164 -6.04 -11.71 23.75
C PRO A 164 -7.45 -12.31 23.87
N ASP A 165 -8.40 -11.83 23.05
CA ASP A 165 -9.76 -12.37 23.03
C ASP A 165 -9.80 -13.83 22.58
N GLY A 166 -8.90 -14.22 21.68
CA GLY A 166 -8.78 -15.60 21.18
C GLY A 166 -8.38 -16.54 22.30
N PHE A 167 -7.37 -16.15 23.09
CA PHE A 167 -6.96 -16.89 24.28
C PHE A 167 -8.03 -16.90 25.37
N LEU A 168 -8.76 -15.78 25.57
CA LEU A 168 -9.86 -15.71 26.54
C LEU A 168 -10.95 -16.73 26.24
N TYR A 169 -11.46 -16.76 25.01
CA TYR A 169 -12.52 -17.69 24.62
C TYR A 169 -12.00 -19.13 24.52
N LEU A 170 -10.72 -19.32 24.19
CA LEU A 170 -10.09 -20.65 24.18
C LEU A 170 -10.00 -21.22 25.59
N GLY A 171 -9.53 -20.41 26.56
CA GLY A 171 -9.46 -20.78 27.97
C GLY A 171 -10.84 -21.12 28.54
N LYS A 172 -11.84 -20.25 28.28
CA LYS A 172 -13.24 -20.49 28.69
C LYS A 172 -13.80 -21.77 28.09
N SER A 173 -13.48 -22.07 26.83
CA SER A 173 -13.91 -23.31 26.18
C SER A 173 -13.26 -24.54 26.80
N TYR A 174 -11.96 -24.49 27.11
CA TYR A 174 -11.28 -25.59 27.81
C TYR A 174 -11.84 -25.82 29.21
N GLU A 175 -12.10 -24.75 29.95
CA GLU A 175 -12.69 -24.81 31.28
C GLU A 175 -14.09 -25.42 31.26
N ALA A 176 -14.92 -25.05 30.29
CA ALA A 176 -16.25 -25.63 30.10
C ALA A 176 -16.22 -27.14 29.80
N LEU A 177 -15.11 -27.66 29.23
CA LEU A 177 -14.87 -29.09 29.03
C LEU A 177 -14.12 -29.76 30.19
N GLY A 178 -13.84 -29.05 31.28
CA GLY A 178 -13.12 -29.56 32.45
C GLY A 178 -11.60 -29.70 32.27
N MET A 179 -11.03 -29.17 31.19
CA MET A 179 -9.59 -29.23 30.89
C MET A 179 -8.82 -28.09 31.57
N LYS A 180 -8.73 -28.13 32.90
CA LYS A 180 -8.17 -27.04 33.73
C LYS A 180 -6.75 -26.62 33.34
N ASP A 181 -5.85 -27.58 33.14
CA ASP A 181 -4.45 -27.28 32.79
C ASP A 181 -4.33 -26.50 31.47
N LYS A 182 -5.17 -26.83 30.49
CA LYS A 182 -5.20 -26.14 29.19
C LYS A 182 -5.85 -24.76 29.27
N ALA A 183 -6.86 -24.62 30.14
CA ALA A 183 -7.48 -23.33 30.39
C ALA A 183 -6.48 -22.36 31.04
N GLU A 184 -5.74 -22.81 32.05
CA GLU A 184 -4.69 -22.03 32.71
C GLU A 184 -3.58 -21.64 31.72
N TRP A 185 -3.13 -22.58 30.88
CA TRP A 185 -2.20 -22.28 29.80
C TRP A 185 -2.70 -21.15 28.90
N ALA A 186 -3.97 -21.17 28.50
CA ALA A 186 -4.54 -20.14 27.63
C ALA A 186 -4.64 -18.78 28.35
N TYR A 187 -5.10 -18.75 29.60
CA TYR A 187 -5.25 -17.51 30.37
C TYR A 187 -3.90 -16.85 30.68
N ASN A 188 -2.85 -17.63 30.96
CA ASN A 188 -1.51 -17.11 31.19
C ASN A 188 -0.93 -16.37 29.98
N ARG A 189 -1.38 -16.71 28.76
CA ARG A 189 -0.97 -16.00 27.53
C ARG A 189 -1.66 -14.66 27.32
N MET A 190 -2.73 -14.36 28.08
CA MET A 190 -3.35 -13.03 28.04
C MET A 190 -2.61 -11.98 28.88
N GLN A 191 -1.74 -12.43 29.79
CA GLN A 191 -1.06 -11.57 30.79
C GLN A 191 0.38 -11.19 30.39
N GLN A 192 0.87 -11.69 29.25
CA GLN A 192 2.19 -11.40 28.70
C GLN A 192 2.06 -10.39 27.56
#